data_AF-S0DTE9-F1
#
_entry.id   AF-S0DTE9-F1
#
_cell.length_a   1.000
_cell.length_b   1.000
_cell.length_c   1.000
_cell.angle_alpha   90.00
_cell.angle_beta   90.00
_cell.angle_gamma   90.00
#
_symmetry.space_group_name_H-M   'P 1'
#
loop_
_entity.id
_entity.type
_entity.pdbx_description
1 polymer ?
#
loop_
_entity_poly.entity_id
_entity_poly.type
_entity_poly.pdbx_seq_one_letter_code
_entity_poly.pdbx_strand_id
1 'polypeptide(L)'
;MSTAFRSLAPFLRTARQGLRANPVNPLQSAFSKQNTSGVLNLYRTYAVFERSKPHVNIGTIGHVDHGKTTLSAAITKRQADKGLANFLEYGAIDKAPEERKRGITISTAHIEYATDNRHYSHVDCPGHADYIKNMITGAANMDGAIIVVAASDGQMPQTREHLLLARQVGVQRIVVFVNKVDAIDDPEMLELVEMEMRELLNTYGFEGDDTPVIMGSALMSLQNQRPEIGTEKIDELLAAVDEWIPTPERDLDKPFLMSVEDVFSIAGRGTVVSGRVERGVLKRDQEIELVGKGQEVIKTKVTDIETFKKSCEQSQAGDNSGLLIRGVRREDVRRGMVVCAPGTVKSHTQFLASLYVLSKEEGGRHTGFQEHYRPQLYLRTADESIDLTFPEGTEDASSKMVMPGDNTEMVVTMGHPNAIEVGQRFNIREGGRTVATGLCTRILK
;
A
#
# COMPACT_ATOMS: atom_id res chain seq x y z
N MET A 1 -33.29 -59.11 -42.04
CA MET A 1 -32.86 -60.22 -41.15
C MET A 1 -31.35 -60.25 -41.20
N SER A 2 -30.71 -59.60 -40.23
CA SER A 2 -30.09 -60.24 -39.04
C SER A 2 -28.65 -60.67 -39.37
N THR A 3 -27.63 -60.54 -38.54
CA THR A 3 -27.46 -60.06 -37.16
C THR A 3 -25.95 -60.11 -36.90
N ALA A 4 -25.47 -59.17 -36.07
CA ALA A 4 -24.40 -59.35 -35.07
C ALA A 4 -22.98 -59.79 -35.48
N PHE A 5 -22.06 -58.81 -35.42
CA PHE A 5 -20.77 -58.81 -34.72
C PHE A 5 -20.32 -60.09 -33.97
N ARG A 6 -19.08 -60.53 -34.26
CA ARG A 6 -17.94 -60.76 -33.31
C ARG A 6 -16.76 -61.42 -34.06
N SER A 7 -15.68 -60.66 -34.31
CA SER A 7 -14.35 -60.75 -33.68
C SER A 7 -13.58 -62.06 -33.89
N LEU A 8 -12.42 -61.98 -34.54
CA LEU A 8 -11.14 -62.54 -34.09
C LEU A 8 -10.06 -62.32 -35.16
N ALA A 9 -9.06 -61.53 -34.80
CA ALA A 9 -7.81 -61.38 -35.56
C ALA A 9 -6.91 -62.61 -35.39
N PRO A 10 -6.06 -62.90 -36.39
CA PRO A 10 -4.69 -63.32 -36.14
C PRO A 10 -3.72 -62.37 -36.85
N PHE A 11 -2.86 -61.62 -36.15
CA PHE A 11 -1.57 -62.04 -35.59
C PHE A 11 -0.56 -62.63 -36.62
N LEU A 12 0.41 -61.77 -36.97
CA LEU A 12 1.85 -62.04 -37.13
C LEU A 12 2.36 -62.91 -38.30
N ARG A 13 2.89 -62.23 -39.32
CA ARG A 13 4.28 -62.27 -39.87
C ARG A 13 4.18 -61.75 -41.31
N THR A 14 4.84 -60.67 -41.70
CA THR A 14 6.30 -60.42 -41.76
C THR A 14 6.52 -58.90 -41.87
N ALA A 15 7.12 -58.18 -40.92
CA ALA A 15 8.55 -58.09 -40.59
C ALA A 15 9.46 -57.57 -41.75
N ARG A 16 9.79 -56.26 -41.65
CA ARG A 16 11.05 -55.57 -42.00
C ARG A 16 11.56 -55.64 -43.46
N GLN A 17 11.49 -54.51 -44.17
CA GLN A 17 12.66 -53.63 -44.44
C GLN A 17 12.30 -52.47 -45.37
N GLY A 18 12.98 -51.32 -45.16
CA GLY A 18 13.01 -50.17 -46.08
C GLY A 18 12.29 -48.94 -45.55
N LEU A 19 12.66 -48.36 -44.40
CA LEU A 19 13.70 -47.31 -44.36
C LEU A 19 13.67 -46.38 -45.58
N ARG A 20 12.74 -45.43 -45.60
CA ARG A 20 12.94 -44.13 -46.26
C ARG A 20 12.60 -43.03 -45.26
N ALA A 21 13.65 -42.44 -44.71
CA ALA A 21 13.58 -41.20 -43.97
C ALA A 21 13.20 -40.09 -44.96
N ASN A 22 12.05 -39.45 -44.78
CA ASN A 22 11.83 -38.13 -45.33
C ASN A 22 12.71 -37.15 -44.54
N PRO A 23 13.53 -36.31 -45.17
CA PRO A 23 14.28 -35.29 -44.45
C PRO A 23 13.27 -34.23 -44.00
N VAL A 24 12.91 -34.26 -42.72
CA VAL A 24 12.19 -33.16 -42.09
C VAL A 24 13.16 -31.98 -42.06
N ASN A 25 12.80 -30.92 -42.77
CA ASN A 25 13.57 -29.69 -42.85
C ASN A 25 13.79 -29.14 -41.41
N PRO A 26 15.04 -28.98 -40.93
CA PRO A 26 15.32 -28.63 -39.54
C PRO A 26 14.70 -27.29 -39.11
N LEU A 27 14.38 -26.41 -40.07
CA LEU A 27 13.65 -25.17 -39.84
C LEU A 27 12.17 -25.40 -39.48
N GLN A 28 11.50 -26.42 -40.04
CA GLN A 28 10.10 -26.72 -39.69
C GLN A 28 9.97 -27.37 -38.30
N SER A 29 10.98 -28.11 -37.83
CA SER A 29 11.02 -28.63 -36.46
C SER A 29 11.31 -27.54 -35.40
N ALA A 30 11.92 -26.42 -35.80
CA ALA A 30 12.16 -25.29 -34.89
C ALA A 30 10.88 -24.47 -34.61
N PHE A 31 9.96 -24.39 -35.58
CA PHE A 31 8.72 -23.61 -35.45
C PHE A 31 7.50 -24.39 -34.91
N SER A 32 7.53 -25.73 -34.83
CA SER A 32 6.39 -26.49 -34.28
C SER A 32 6.42 -26.70 -32.76
N LYS A 33 7.53 -26.34 -32.08
CA LYS A 33 7.65 -26.40 -30.61
C LYS A 33 7.07 -25.20 -29.86
N GLN A 34 6.43 -24.24 -30.55
CA GLN A 34 5.91 -23.02 -29.91
C GLN A 34 4.41 -23.05 -29.56
N ASN A 35 3.69 -24.15 -29.79
CA ASN A 35 2.25 -24.26 -29.49
C ASN A 35 1.90 -25.19 -28.31
N THR A 36 2.77 -25.27 -27.29
CA THR A 36 2.42 -25.83 -25.98
C THR A 36 1.92 -24.79 -24.97
N SER A 37 1.67 -23.55 -25.42
CA SER A 37 1.15 -22.46 -24.60
C SER A 37 -0.37 -22.50 -24.35
N GLY A 38 -1.09 -23.45 -24.99
CA GLY A 38 -2.56 -23.54 -24.91
C GLY A 38 -3.12 -24.45 -23.81
N VAL A 39 -2.30 -25.33 -23.22
CA VAL A 39 -2.78 -26.37 -22.26
C VAL A 39 -2.23 -26.16 -20.84
N LEU A 40 -1.25 -25.27 -20.66
CA LEU A 40 -0.70 -24.87 -19.35
C LEU A 40 -1.54 -23.81 -18.60
N ASN A 41 -2.69 -23.41 -19.15
CA ASN A 41 -3.59 -22.41 -18.56
C ASN A 41 -4.74 -23.00 -17.72
N LEU A 42 -4.82 -24.33 -17.54
CA LEU A 42 -5.97 -24.94 -16.86
C LEU A 42 -5.76 -25.36 -15.40
N TYR A 43 -4.53 -25.25 -14.86
CA TYR A 43 -4.29 -25.48 -13.43
C TYR A 43 -3.26 -24.48 -12.94
N ARG A 44 -3.69 -23.23 -12.75
CA ARG A 44 -3.06 -22.41 -11.71
C ARG A 44 -3.40 -23.12 -10.42
N THR A 45 -2.47 -23.89 -9.86
CA THR A 45 -2.55 -24.33 -8.48
C THR A 45 -2.55 -23.04 -7.67
N TYR A 46 -3.73 -22.52 -7.34
CA TYR A 46 -3.84 -21.33 -6.53
C TYR A 46 -3.21 -21.70 -5.19
N ALA A 47 -2.01 -21.18 -4.93
CA ALA A 47 -1.50 -21.20 -3.57
C ALA A 47 -2.59 -20.61 -2.68
N VAL A 48 -3.00 -21.37 -1.66
CA VAL A 48 -4.00 -20.93 -0.69
C VAL A 48 -3.24 -20.08 0.33
N PHE A 49 -3.79 -18.91 0.67
CA PHE A 49 -3.20 -18.10 1.72
C PHE A 49 -3.54 -18.72 3.08
N GLU A 50 -2.55 -19.30 3.73
CA GLU A 50 -2.71 -19.93 5.04
C GLU A 50 -2.35 -18.94 6.15
N ARG A 51 -3.30 -18.69 7.05
CA ARG A 51 -3.18 -17.72 8.15
C ARG A 51 -2.55 -18.36 9.38
N SER A 52 -1.29 -18.75 9.27
CA SER A 52 -0.55 -19.41 10.37
C SER A 52 0.08 -18.42 11.35
N LYS A 53 0.31 -17.17 10.94
CA LYS A 53 0.99 -16.13 11.73
C LYS A 53 0.15 -14.86 11.82
N PRO A 54 0.27 -14.06 12.91
CA PRO A 54 -0.33 -12.74 13.00
C PRO A 54 0.10 -11.85 11.82
N HIS A 55 -0.86 -11.09 11.26
CA HIS A 55 -0.62 -10.24 10.09
C HIS A 55 -0.50 -8.76 10.45
N VAL A 56 0.61 -8.15 10.03
CA VAL A 56 0.91 -6.73 10.27
C VAL A 56 1.22 -6.05 8.94
N ASN A 57 0.65 -4.86 8.73
CA ASN A 57 0.98 -4.00 7.59
C ASN A 57 2.05 -3.01 8.01
N ILE A 58 3.15 -2.97 7.29
CA ILE A 58 4.21 -2.00 7.49
C ILE A 58 4.57 -1.33 6.17
N GLY A 59 5.38 -0.29 6.21
CA GLY A 59 5.94 0.29 5.00
C GLY A 59 7.11 1.20 5.25
N THR A 60 7.87 1.45 4.20
CA THR A 60 9.05 2.32 4.21
C THR A 60 8.66 3.75 3.85
N ILE A 61 9.04 4.69 4.70
CA ILE A 61 8.86 6.13 4.50
C ILE A 61 10.22 6.85 4.66
N GLY A 62 10.32 8.10 4.22
CA GLY A 62 11.56 8.89 4.25
C GLY A 62 11.84 9.60 2.94
N HIS A 63 12.86 10.44 2.96
CA HIS A 63 13.27 11.29 1.84
C HIS A 63 13.69 10.50 0.58
N VAL A 64 13.67 11.17 -0.57
CA VAL A 64 14.17 10.63 -1.84
C VAL A 64 15.64 10.21 -1.68
N ASP A 65 16.06 9.15 -2.38
CA ASP A 65 17.43 8.62 -2.38
C ASP A 65 18.00 8.13 -1.04
N HIS A 66 17.23 8.12 0.05
CA HIS A 66 17.64 7.52 1.32
C HIS A 66 17.67 5.97 1.29
N GLY A 67 17.16 5.35 0.21
CA GLY A 67 17.27 3.91 -0.04
C GLY A 67 16.11 3.05 0.48
N LYS A 68 14.87 3.58 0.49
CA LYS A 68 13.64 2.85 0.86
C LYS A 68 13.47 1.56 0.05
N THR A 69 13.45 1.66 -1.28
CA THR A 69 13.27 0.52 -2.18
C THR A 69 14.43 -0.48 -2.10
N THR A 70 15.66 0.02 -1.89
CA THR A 70 16.84 -0.81 -1.63
C THR A 70 16.67 -1.61 -0.35
N LEU A 71 16.18 -1.00 0.73
CA LEU A 71 15.88 -1.67 1.99
C LEU A 71 14.77 -2.71 1.82
N SER A 72 13.68 -2.36 1.12
CA SER A 72 12.59 -3.29 0.80
C SER A 72 13.10 -4.53 0.05
N ALA A 73 13.96 -4.35 -0.95
CA ALA A 73 14.60 -5.45 -1.65
C ALA A 73 15.53 -6.26 -0.72
N ALA A 74 16.33 -5.61 0.13
CA ALA A 74 17.24 -6.25 1.08
C ALA A 74 16.50 -7.17 2.07
N ILE A 75 15.36 -6.68 2.60
CA ILE A 75 14.49 -7.45 3.49
C ILE A 75 13.96 -8.69 2.78
N THR A 76 13.41 -8.55 1.57
CA THR A 76 12.89 -9.72 0.83
C THR A 76 13.98 -10.73 0.51
N LYS A 77 15.19 -10.27 0.19
CA LYS A 77 16.34 -11.15 -0.08
C LYS A 77 16.71 -11.96 1.16
N ARG A 78 16.92 -11.26 2.29
CA ARG A 78 17.31 -11.89 3.55
C ARG A 78 16.25 -12.89 4.04
N GLN A 79 14.97 -12.56 3.91
CA GLN A 79 13.90 -13.47 4.30
C GLN A 79 13.71 -14.62 3.29
N ALA A 80 14.01 -14.42 2.01
CA ALA A 80 14.01 -15.50 1.02
C ALA A 80 15.14 -16.50 1.25
N ASP A 81 16.33 -16.05 1.66
CA ASP A 81 17.44 -16.92 2.07
C ASP A 81 17.04 -17.84 3.25
N LYS A 82 16.11 -17.39 4.11
CA LYS A 82 15.52 -18.17 5.21
C LYS A 82 14.30 -19.00 4.81
N GLY A 83 13.86 -18.92 3.54
CA GLY A 83 12.63 -19.58 3.07
C GLY A 83 11.32 -18.94 3.54
N LEU A 84 11.37 -17.71 4.07
CA LEU A 84 10.23 -16.97 4.62
C LEU A 84 9.64 -15.92 3.67
N ALA A 85 10.18 -15.81 2.46
CA ALA A 85 9.71 -14.88 1.43
C ALA A 85 10.05 -15.39 0.03
N ASN A 86 9.40 -14.82 -0.98
CA ASN A 86 9.87 -14.89 -2.36
C ASN A 86 10.70 -13.63 -2.64
N PHE A 87 11.96 -13.80 -3.03
CA PHE A 87 12.83 -12.66 -3.31
C PHE A 87 12.28 -11.79 -4.43
N LEU A 88 12.25 -10.47 -4.21
CA LEU A 88 11.93 -9.47 -5.21
C LEU A 88 13.15 -8.57 -5.41
N GLU A 89 13.71 -8.61 -6.62
CA GLU A 89 14.79 -7.70 -7.00
C GLU A 89 14.32 -6.24 -7.02
N TYR A 90 15.25 -5.31 -6.85
CA TYR A 90 15.00 -3.86 -6.92
C TYR A 90 14.15 -3.46 -8.14
N GLY A 91 14.55 -3.92 -9.34
CA GLY A 91 13.82 -3.63 -10.58
C GLY A 91 12.46 -4.34 -10.70
N ALA A 92 12.18 -5.32 -9.84
CA ALA A 92 10.89 -5.97 -9.71
C ALA A 92 9.96 -5.25 -8.71
N ILE A 93 10.46 -4.30 -7.93
CA ILE A 93 9.67 -3.41 -7.08
C ILE A 93 9.31 -2.15 -7.91
N ASP A 94 10.33 -1.48 -8.45
CA ASP A 94 10.20 -0.38 -9.42
C ASP A 94 9.90 -0.92 -10.83
N LYS A 95 8.66 -1.36 -11.05
CA LYS A 95 8.23 -2.04 -12.28
C LYS A 95 7.96 -1.08 -13.43
N ALA A 96 7.55 0.15 -13.14
CA ALA A 96 7.07 1.03 -14.20
C ALA A 96 8.26 1.48 -15.09
N PRO A 97 8.09 1.50 -16.42
CA PRO A 97 9.14 2.00 -17.32
C PRO A 97 9.59 3.44 -17.02
N GLU A 98 8.70 4.24 -16.42
CA GLU A 98 9.00 5.60 -15.98
C GLU A 98 9.86 5.63 -14.69
N GLU A 99 9.58 4.75 -13.73
CA GLU A 99 10.36 4.59 -12.48
C GLU A 99 11.80 4.21 -12.80
N ARG A 100 12.00 3.21 -13.67
CA ARG A 100 13.34 2.75 -14.08
C ARG A 100 14.15 3.81 -14.82
N LYS A 101 13.48 4.69 -15.57
CA LYS A 101 14.15 5.77 -16.31
C LYS A 101 14.55 6.93 -15.41
N ARG A 102 13.72 7.23 -14.40
CA ARG A 102 13.94 8.35 -13.48
C ARG A 102 14.71 7.96 -12.22
N GLY A 103 14.82 6.67 -11.90
CA GLY A 103 15.46 6.17 -10.69
C GLY A 103 14.70 6.51 -9.41
N ILE A 104 13.40 6.79 -9.50
CA ILE A 104 12.54 7.14 -8.36
C ILE A 104 11.29 6.27 -8.35
N THR A 105 10.85 5.88 -7.16
CA THR A 105 9.57 5.21 -6.95
C THR A 105 8.42 6.18 -7.22
N ILE A 106 7.45 5.77 -8.03
CA ILE A 106 6.29 6.58 -8.40
C ILE A 106 5.02 5.98 -7.81
N SER A 107 4.86 4.66 -7.94
CA SER A 107 3.71 3.90 -7.47
C SER A 107 4.04 3.16 -6.18
N THR A 108 3.06 2.97 -5.31
CA THR A 108 3.22 2.12 -4.13
C THR A 108 3.39 0.67 -4.56
N ALA A 109 4.40 0.00 -4.00
CA ALA A 109 4.63 -1.42 -4.25
C ALA A 109 4.29 -2.24 -3.01
N HIS A 110 3.48 -3.28 -3.18
CA HIS A 110 3.10 -4.22 -2.13
C HIS A 110 3.98 -5.47 -2.19
N ILE A 111 4.67 -5.74 -1.09
CA ILE A 111 5.67 -6.80 -0.93
C ILE A 111 5.24 -7.71 0.22
N GLU A 112 5.45 -9.02 0.08
CA GLU A 112 5.09 -10.02 1.09
C GLU A 112 6.35 -10.71 1.63
N TYR A 113 6.48 -10.80 2.95
CA TYR A 113 7.47 -11.62 3.63
C TYR A 113 6.98 -11.98 5.04
N ALA A 114 7.61 -12.98 5.67
CA ALA A 114 7.34 -13.33 7.07
C ALA A 114 8.62 -13.29 7.90
N THR A 115 8.49 -13.07 9.20
CA THR A 115 9.49 -13.45 10.22
C THR A 115 9.08 -14.79 10.81
N ASP A 116 9.83 -15.32 11.78
CA ASP A 116 9.40 -16.51 12.52
C ASP A 116 8.10 -16.24 13.30
N ASN A 117 7.90 -15.01 13.76
CA ASN A 117 6.78 -14.61 14.60
C ASN A 117 5.55 -14.17 13.81
N ARG A 118 5.72 -13.43 12.70
CA ARG A 118 4.65 -12.68 12.04
C ARG A 118 4.71 -12.74 10.52
N HIS A 119 3.58 -12.43 9.90
CA HIS A 119 3.45 -12.26 8.45
C HIS A 119 3.28 -10.78 8.11
N TYR A 120 4.08 -10.25 7.19
CA TYR A 120 4.12 -8.84 6.85
C TYR A 120 3.62 -8.56 5.44
N SER A 121 2.75 -7.55 5.34
CA SER A 121 2.57 -6.81 4.09
C SER A 121 3.41 -5.55 4.18
N HIS A 122 4.31 -5.35 3.24
CA HIS A 122 5.18 -4.19 3.20
C HIS A 122 4.79 -3.29 2.03
N VAL A 123 4.47 -2.03 2.32
CA VAL A 123 4.17 -1.00 1.33
C VAL A 123 5.38 -0.09 1.14
N ASP A 124 6.04 -0.18 -0.01
CA ASP A 124 7.15 0.72 -0.37
C ASP A 124 6.58 2.05 -0.87
N CYS A 125 6.78 3.13 -0.11
CA CYS A 125 6.21 4.44 -0.45
C CYS A 125 7.22 5.34 -1.17
N PRO A 126 6.77 6.18 -2.13
CA PRO A 126 7.63 7.14 -2.80
C PRO A 126 8.08 8.25 -1.86
N GLY A 127 9.32 8.73 -2.02
CA GLY A 127 9.91 9.81 -1.20
C GLY A 127 10.00 11.18 -1.88
N HIS A 128 9.63 11.26 -3.15
CA HIS A 128 9.70 12.52 -3.91
C HIS A 128 8.43 13.34 -3.66
N ALA A 129 8.58 14.67 -3.53
CA ALA A 129 7.49 15.59 -3.16
C ALA A 129 6.26 15.47 -4.08
N ASP A 130 6.49 15.36 -5.39
CA ASP A 130 5.44 15.23 -6.40
C ASP A 130 4.56 13.98 -6.24
N TYR A 131 5.06 12.94 -5.56
CA TYR A 131 4.37 11.66 -5.39
C TYR A 131 3.89 11.42 -3.96
N ILE A 132 3.88 12.45 -3.09
CA ILE A 132 3.41 12.32 -1.70
C ILE A 132 1.94 11.84 -1.63
N LYS A 133 1.10 12.13 -2.63
CA LYS A 133 -0.27 11.59 -2.68
C LYS A 133 -0.32 10.06 -2.59
N ASN A 134 0.67 9.37 -3.16
CA ASN A 134 0.77 7.92 -3.13
C ASN A 134 1.32 7.47 -1.78
N MET A 135 2.24 8.22 -1.18
CA MET A 135 2.70 7.98 0.19
C MET A 135 1.56 8.09 1.21
N ILE A 136 0.71 9.11 1.15
CA ILE A 136 -0.42 9.30 2.08
C ILE A 136 -1.35 8.09 2.05
N THR A 137 -1.67 7.62 0.84
CA THR A 137 -2.53 6.45 0.68
C THR A 137 -1.85 5.16 1.13
N GLY A 138 -0.54 4.99 0.88
CA GLY A 138 0.23 3.87 1.41
C GLY A 138 0.31 3.88 2.94
N ALA A 139 0.57 5.04 3.55
CA ALA A 139 0.70 5.21 4.98
C ALA A 139 -0.62 4.97 5.74
N ALA A 140 -1.76 5.32 5.13
CA ALA A 140 -3.09 4.99 5.68
C ALA A 140 -3.32 3.48 5.83
N ASN A 141 -2.55 2.66 5.10
CA ASN A 141 -2.61 1.21 5.18
C ASN A 141 -1.65 0.60 6.21
N MET A 142 -0.80 1.40 6.87
CA MET A 142 0.25 0.90 7.76
C MET A 142 -0.23 0.80 9.22
N ASP A 143 0.12 -0.30 9.89
CA ASP A 143 0.01 -0.47 11.35
C ASP A 143 1.25 0.10 12.08
N GLY A 144 2.41 0.06 11.40
CA GLY A 144 3.66 0.69 11.81
C GLY A 144 4.49 1.05 10.59
N ALA A 145 5.46 1.94 10.72
CA ALA A 145 6.31 2.35 9.59
C ALA A 145 7.80 2.20 9.91
N ILE A 146 8.59 1.98 8.86
CA ILE A 146 10.05 2.05 8.92
C ILE A 146 10.45 3.38 8.27
N ILE A 147 11.04 4.29 9.04
CA ILE A 147 11.58 5.53 8.48
C ILE A 147 13.04 5.34 8.11
N VAL A 148 13.35 5.58 6.83
CA VAL A 148 14.68 5.39 6.26
C VAL A 148 15.38 6.72 6.11
N VAL A 149 16.55 6.83 6.72
CA VAL A 149 17.36 8.05 6.75
C VAL A 149 18.77 7.72 6.28
N ALA A 150 19.32 8.46 5.33
CA ALA A 150 20.71 8.28 4.94
C ALA A 150 21.63 8.89 6.00
N ALA A 151 22.63 8.14 6.46
CA ALA A 151 23.63 8.60 7.43
C ALA A 151 24.42 9.84 6.94
N SER A 152 24.58 9.99 5.62
CA SER A 152 25.27 11.14 5.01
C SER A 152 24.46 12.44 5.03
N ASP A 153 23.13 12.32 5.00
CA ASP A 153 22.24 13.45 4.74
C ASP A 153 21.47 13.88 6.01
N GLY A 154 21.25 12.95 6.94
CA GLY A 154 20.45 13.18 8.13
C GLY A 154 18.98 13.47 7.81
N GLN A 155 18.35 14.28 8.65
CA GLN A 155 16.93 14.57 8.53
C GLN A 155 16.60 15.67 7.50
N MET A 156 16.05 15.24 6.36
CA MET A 156 15.62 16.10 5.25
C MET A 156 14.16 16.55 5.35
N PRO A 157 13.70 17.57 4.58
CA PRO A 157 12.34 18.10 4.66
C PRO A 157 11.23 17.04 4.48
N GLN A 158 11.41 16.09 3.57
CA GLN A 158 10.45 15.01 3.34
C GLN A 158 10.46 13.99 4.48
N THR A 159 11.56 13.82 5.21
CA THR A 159 11.60 13.01 6.44
C THR A 159 10.60 13.58 7.46
N ARG A 160 10.59 14.90 7.64
CA ARG A 160 9.66 15.62 8.50
C ARG A 160 8.21 15.50 8.02
N GLU A 161 7.97 15.78 6.74
CA GLU A 161 6.63 15.71 6.16
C GLU A 161 6.06 14.28 6.23
N HIS A 162 6.89 13.25 6.03
CA HIS A 162 6.46 11.86 6.13
C HIS A 162 6.11 11.45 7.56
N LEU A 163 6.87 11.86 8.57
CA LEU A 163 6.55 11.59 9.98
C LEU A 163 5.23 12.23 10.38
N LEU A 164 5.06 13.50 10.00
CA LEU A 164 3.85 14.26 10.26
C LEU A 164 2.62 13.58 9.64
N LEU A 165 2.71 13.24 8.35
CA LEU A 165 1.64 12.55 7.63
C LEU A 165 1.37 11.15 8.18
N ALA A 166 2.41 10.38 8.53
CA ALA A 166 2.26 9.05 9.13
C ALA A 166 1.49 9.11 10.45
N ARG A 167 1.82 10.08 11.32
CA ARG A 167 1.09 10.29 12.58
C ARG A 167 -0.38 10.60 12.33
N GLN A 168 -0.65 11.43 11.34
CA GLN A 168 -2.00 11.91 11.03
C GLN A 168 -2.91 10.84 10.43
N VAL A 169 -2.36 9.94 9.60
CA VAL A 169 -3.09 8.79 9.07
C VAL A 169 -3.22 7.66 10.09
N GLY A 170 -2.65 7.81 11.28
CA GLY A 170 -2.88 6.92 12.43
C GLY A 170 -1.74 5.94 12.73
N VAL A 171 -0.57 6.08 12.11
CA VAL A 171 0.60 5.28 12.46
C VAL A 171 1.06 5.66 13.87
N GLN A 172 1.10 4.67 14.76
CA GLN A 172 1.43 4.90 16.17
C GLN A 172 2.89 4.63 16.50
N ARG A 173 3.48 3.61 15.87
CA ARG A 173 4.84 3.13 16.14
C ARG A 173 5.67 3.18 14.87
N ILE A 174 6.90 3.67 15.01
CA ILE A 174 7.87 3.78 13.93
C ILE A 174 9.17 3.13 14.38
N VAL A 175 9.88 2.49 13.46
CA VAL A 175 11.27 2.04 13.64
C VAL A 175 12.16 2.85 12.70
N VAL A 176 13.31 3.32 13.18
CA VAL A 176 14.26 4.09 12.37
C VAL A 176 15.32 3.16 11.79
N PHE A 177 15.56 3.27 10.49
CA PHE A 177 16.69 2.64 9.83
C PHE A 177 17.62 3.71 9.26
N VAL A 178 18.77 3.89 9.91
CA VAL A 178 19.85 4.76 9.42
C VAL A 178 20.64 3.96 8.40
N ASN A 179 20.41 4.26 7.12
CA ASN A 179 20.96 3.57 5.97
C ASN A 179 22.27 4.22 5.50
N LYS A 180 22.97 3.54 4.59
CA LYS A 180 24.24 3.99 3.96
C LYS A 180 25.39 4.18 4.95
N VAL A 181 25.40 3.43 6.05
CA VAL A 181 26.53 3.44 7.00
C VAL A 181 27.85 2.98 6.36
N ASP A 182 27.78 2.25 5.24
CA ASP A 182 28.95 1.87 4.46
C ASP A 182 29.72 3.05 3.86
N ALA A 183 29.08 4.22 3.75
CA ALA A 183 29.67 5.45 3.21
C ALA A 183 30.18 6.41 4.31
N ILE A 184 30.06 6.05 5.59
CA ILE A 184 30.45 6.89 6.73
C ILE A 184 31.51 6.16 7.55
N ASP A 185 32.68 6.80 7.69
CA ASP A 185 33.80 6.27 8.48
C ASP A 185 33.85 6.87 9.91
N ASP A 186 33.11 7.96 10.16
CA ASP A 186 33.12 8.70 11.42
C ASP A 186 31.93 8.30 12.32
N PRO A 187 32.18 7.66 13.48
CA PRO A 187 31.13 7.29 14.43
C PRO A 187 30.38 8.49 15.02
N GLU A 188 31.02 9.65 15.19
CA GLU A 188 30.39 10.83 15.80
C GLU A 188 29.24 11.36 14.93
N MET A 189 29.37 11.25 13.60
CA MET A 189 28.31 11.59 12.65
C MET A 189 27.08 10.67 12.80
N LEU A 190 27.28 9.39 13.09
CA LEU A 190 26.18 8.44 13.27
C LEU A 190 25.40 8.73 14.55
N GLU A 191 26.11 9.01 15.64
CA GLU A 191 25.51 9.41 16.92
C GLU A 191 24.71 10.71 16.77
N LEU A 192 25.24 11.69 16.03
CA LEU A 192 24.53 12.95 15.76
C LEU A 192 23.23 12.71 14.98
N VAL A 193 23.25 11.90 13.91
CA VAL A 193 22.05 11.59 13.13
C VAL A 193 21.01 10.85 13.98
N GLU A 194 21.43 9.96 14.86
CA GLU A 194 20.53 9.31 15.80
C GLU A 194 19.87 10.32 16.74
N MET A 195 20.66 11.22 17.36
CA MET A 195 20.13 12.25 18.25
C MET A 195 19.10 13.14 17.54
N GLU A 196 19.41 13.64 16.34
CA GLU A 196 18.49 14.46 15.55
C GLU A 196 17.19 13.72 15.22
N MET A 197 17.27 12.42 14.91
CA MET A 197 16.09 11.62 14.61
C MET A 197 15.21 11.39 15.84
N ARG A 198 15.79 11.21 17.02
CA ARG A 198 15.04 11.08 18.27
C ARG A 198 14.31 12.38 18.61
N GLU A 199 14.98 13.53 18.49
CA GLU A 199 14.35 14.84 18.67
C GLU A 199 13.21 15.09 17.68
N LEU A 200 13.40 14.69 16.42
CA LEU A 200 12.38 14.83 15.39
C LEU A 200 11.15 13.96 15.66
N LEU A 201 11.34 12.73 16.11
CA LEU A 201 10.25 11.83 16.51
C LEU A 201 9.44 12.43 17.67
N ASN A 202 10.12 12.95 18.69
CA ASN A 202 9.49 13.62 19.84
C ASN A 202 8.67 14.84 19.38
N THR A 203 9.19 15.64 18.45
CA THR A 203 8.51 16.81 17.89
C THR A 203 7.16 16.46 17.24
N TYR A 204 7.07 15.30 16.58
CA TYR A 204 5.84 14.82 15.92
C TYR A 204 5.00 13.86 16.78
N GLY A 205 5.30 13.75 18.07
CA GLY A 205 4.50 12.99 19.02
C GLY A 205 4.68 11.47 18.95
N PHE A 206 5.85 11.02 18.47
CA PHE A 206 6.32 9.64 18.62
C PHE A 206 7.24 9.53 19.84
N GLU A 207 7.42 8.31 20.37
CA GLU A 207 8.30 8.02 21.51
C GLU A 207 9.76 7.96 21.03
N GLY A 208 10.37 9.13 20.76
CA GLY A 208 11.70 9.23 20.15
C GLY A 208 12.82 8.60 20.98
N ASP A 209 12.77 8.75 22.30
CA ASP A 209 13.81 8.24 23.20
C ASP A 209 13.84 6.70 23.26
N ASP A 210 12.67 6.06 23.14
CA ASP A 210 12.53 4.60 23.22
C ASP A 210 12.48 3.92 21.84
N THR A 211 12.28 4.70 20.77
CA THR A 211 12.18 4.15 19.40
C THR A 211 13.48 3.42 19.02
N PRO A 212 13.40 2.18 18.49
CA PRO A 212 14.56 1.47 17.99
C PRO A 212 15.17 2.19 16.77
N VAL A 213 16.48 2.42 16.84
CA VAL A 213 17.28 3.02 15.76
C VAL A 213 18.32 2.01 15.31
N ILE A 214 18.17 1.49 14.09
CA ILE A 214 19.07 0.48 13.54
C ILE A 214 19.95 1.12 12.48
N MET A 215 21.26 1.06 12.69
CA MET A 215 22.26 1.60 11.77
C MET A 215 22.82 0.48 10.89
N GLY A 216 22.73 0.64 9.56
CA GLY A 216 23.25 -0.35 8.62
C GLY A 216 23.31 0.13 7.17
N SER A 217 23.50 -0.83 6.27
CA SER A 217 23.53 -0.63 4.84
C SER A 217 22.68 -1.67 4.12
N ALA A 218 21.55 -1.20 3.59
CA ALA A 218 20.69 -2.02 2.74
C ALA A 218 21.41 -2.50 1.48
N LEU A 219 22.35 -1.70 0.96
CA LEU A 219 23.13 -2.05 -0.23
C LEU A 219 24.10 -3.21 0.06
N MET A 220 24.83 -3.15 1.17
CA MET A 220 25.74 -4.23 1.58
C MET A 220 24.99 -5.54 1.81
N SER A 221 23.80 -5.46 2.44
CA SER A 221 22.90 -6.62 2.58
C SER A 221 22.48 -7.20 1.23
N LEU A 222 22.05 -6.36 0.28
CA LEU A 222 21.69 -6.80 -1.07
C LEU A 222 22.86 -7.42 -1.84
N GLN A 223 24.09 -6.97 -1.61
CA GLN A 223 25.27 -7.49 -2.27
C GLN A 223 25.86 -8.72 -1.57
N ASN A 224 25.31 -9.13 -0.41
CA ASN A 224 25.89 -10.14 0.49
C ASN A 224 27.35 -9.82 0.85
N GLN A 225 27.63 -8.55 1.12
CA GLN A 225 28.93 -8.05 1.56
C GLN A 225 28.79 -7.44 2.95
N ARG A 226 29.89 -7.41 3.72
CA ARG A 226 29.96 -6.80 5.06
C ARG A 226 28.73 -7.13 5.95
N PRO A 227 28.51 -8.41 6.30
CA PRO A 227 27.33 -8.86 7.04
C PRO A 227 27.03 -8.05 8.31
N GLU A 228 28.08 -7.57 8.98
CA GLU A 228 28.04 -6.81 10.24
C GLU A 228 27.28 -5.48 10.14
N ILE A 229 27.28 -4.86 8.97
CA ILE A 229 26.47 -3.66 8.67
C ILE A 229 25.34 -3.95 7.67
N GLY A 230 25.35 -5.12 7.04
CA GLY A 230 24.39 -5.55 6.04
C GLY A 230 23.33 -6.49 6.60
N THR A 231 23.50 -7.79 6.37
CA THR A 231 22.46 -8.81 6.65
C THR A 231 22.12 -8.94 8.13
N GLU A 232 23.09 -8.76 9.04
CA GLU A 232 22.85 -8.83 10.49
C GLU A 232 21.98 -7.66 10.95
N LYS A 233 22.18 -6.47 10.38
CA LYS A 233 21.36 -5.28 10.65
C LYS A 233 19.95 -5.38 10.08
N ILE A 234 19.74 -6.14 9.00
CA ILE A 234 18.38 -6.46 8.53
C ILE A 234 17.67 -7.39 9.51
N ASP A 235 18.39 -8.37 10.08
CA ASP A 235 17.81 -9.26 11.10
C ASP A 235 17.46 -8.48 12.37
N GLU A 236 18.34 -7.59 12.83
CA GLU A 236 18.11 -6.69 13.96
C GLU A 236 16.91 -5.75 13.71
N LEU A 237 16.80 -5.19 12.51
CA LEU A 237 15.65 -4.38 12.09
C LEU A 237 14.34 -5.16 12.16
N LEU A 238 14.30 -6.39 11.65
CA LEU A 238 13.08 -7.19 11.67
C LEU A 238 12.72 -7.66 13.09
N ALA A 239 13.72 -7.93 13.94
CA ALA A 239 13.48 -8.21 15.36
C ALA A 239 12.90 -7.00 16.08
N ALA A 240 13.45 -5.80 15.86
CA ALA A 240 12.91 -4.55 16.40
C ALA A 240 11.49 -4.28 15.90
N VAL A 241 11.19 -4.57 14.63
CA VAL A 241 9.84 -4.45 14.06
C VAL A 241 8.86 -5.48 14.66
N ASP A 242 9.30 -6.71 14.94
CA ASP A 242 8.51 -7.73 15.64
C ASP A 242 8.19 -7.30 17.08
N GLU A 243 9.13 -6.67 17.78
CA GLU A 243 8.96 -6.28 19.19
C GLU A 243 8.23 -4.95 19.37
N TRP A 244 8.65 -3.90 18.66
CA TRP A 244 8.21 -2.52 18.87
C TRP A 244 6.87 -2.18 18.23
N ILE A 245 6.58 -2.74 17.05
CA ILE A 245 5.30 -2.52 16.37
C ILE A 245 4.31 -3.56 16.93
N PRO A 246 3.24 -3.17 17.63
CA PRO A 246 2.30 -4.12 18.19
C PRO A 246 1.55 -4.84 17.09
N THR A 247 1.11 -6.07 17.38
CA THR A 247 0.09 -6.69 16.54
C THR A 247 -1.21 -5.93 16.75
N PRO A 248 -1.78 -5.32 15.70
CA PRO A 248 -2.98 -4.50 15.82
C PRO A 248 -4.18 -5.36 16.19
N GLU A 249 -5.01 -4.87 17.11
CA GLU A 249 -6.32 -5.45 17.37
C GLU A 249 -7.24 -5.16 16.17
N ARG A 250 -7.84 -6.20 15.62
CA ARG A 250 -8.64 -6.12 14.40
C ARG A 250 -10.12 -6.15 14.76
N ASP A 251 -10.86 -5.17 14.23
CA ASP A 251 -12.31 -5.06 14.39
C ASP A 251 -13.06 -6.08 13.50
N LEU A 252 -12.98 -7.37 13.84
CA LEU A 252 -13.57 -8.45 13.01
C LEU A 252 -15.11 -8.50 13.07
N ASP A 253 -15.70 -8.06 14.19
CA ASP A 253 -17.14 -8.13 14.42
C ASP A 253 -17.92 -6.93 13.85
N LYS A 254 -17.20 -5.89 13.37
CA LYS A 254 -17.83 -4.72 12.76
C LYS A 254 -18.26 -5.03 11.31
N PRO A 255 -19.21 -4.26 10.74
CA PRO A 255 -19.58 -4.44 9.35
C PRO A 255 -18.39 -4.20 8.40
N PHE A 256 -18.28 -5.05 7.38
CA PHE A 256 -17.16 -5.02 6.43
C PHE A 256 -16.98 -3.64 5.78
N LEU A 257 -15.73 -3.15 5.77
CA LEU A 257 -15.33 -1.95 5.06
C LEU A 257 -13.89 -2.13 4.56
N MET A 258 -13.69 -1.89 3.27
CA MET A 258 -12.38 -1.91 2.61
C MET A 258 -12.23 -0.64 1.76
N SER A 259 -11.13 0.07 1.93
CA SER A 259 -10.82 1.25 1.13
C SER A 259 -10.27 0.85 -0.24
N VAL A 260 -10.79 1.44 -1.32
CA VAL A 260 -10.32 1.13 -2.69
C VAL A 260 -9.04 1.89 -2.97
N GLU A 261 -7.94 1.15 -3.16
CA GLU A 261 -6.62 1.69 -3.51
C GLU A 261 -6.40 1.65 -5.03
N ASP A 262 -6.64 0.50 -5.66
CA ASP A 262 -6.45 0.33 -7.10
C ASP A 262 -7.50 -0.62 -7.71
N VAL A 263 -7.76 -0.45 -9.02
CA VAL A 263 -8.78 -1.18 -9.77
C VAL A 263 -8.19 -1.73 -11.06
N PHE A 264 -8.24 -3.06 -11.18
CA PHE A 264 -7.74 -3.80 -12.32
C PHE A 264 -8.87 -4.50 -13.06
N SER A 265 -8.68 -4.76 -14.35
CA SER A 265 -9.56 -5.64 -15.12
C SER A 265 -8.78 -6.87 -15.53
N ILE A 266 -9.31 -8.05 -15.23
CA ILE A 266 -8.76 -9.32 -15.69
C ILE A 266 -9.60 -9.81 -16.86
N ALA A 267 -8.97 -9.90 -18.03
CA ALA A 267 -9.62 -10.37 -19.25
C ALA A 267 -10.29 -11.73 -19.02
N GLY A 268 -11.59 -11.80 -19.30
CA GLY A 268 -12.40 -13.01 -19.13
C GLY A 268 -12.83 -13.35 -17.69
N ARG A 269 -12.36 -12.63 -16.65
CA ARG A 269 -12.82 -12.81 -15.25
C ARG A 269 -13.69 -11.65 -14.77
N GLY A 270 -13.28 -10.41 -15.01
CA GLY A 270 -14.00 -9.21 -14.55
C GLY A 270 -13.10 -8.19 -13.85
N THR A 271 -13.73 -7.31 -13.06
CA THR A 271 -13.07 -6.20 -12.38
C THR A 271 -12.60 -6.65 -11.00
N VAL A 272 -11.34 -6.37 -10.67
CA VAL A 272 -10.74 -6.62 -9.35
C VAL A 272 -10.51 -5.29 -8.66
N VAL A 273 -11.09 -5.16 -7.47
CA VAL A 273 -10.92 -4.00 -6.61
C VAL A 273 -9.95 -4.39 -5.50
N SER A 274 -8.85 -3.66 -5.38
CA SER A 274 -7.82 -3.94 -4.39
C SER A 274 -7.75 -2.87 -3.31
N GLY A 275 -7.41 -3.29 -2.10
CA GLY A 275 -7.11 -2.38 -1.00
C GLY A 275 -7.08 -3.09 0.35
N ARG A 276 -6.89 -2.30 1.40
CA ARG A 276 -6.84 -2.77 2.77
C ARG A 276 -8.24 -2.84 3.39
N VAL A 277 -8.54 -3.96 4.03
CA VAL A 277 -9.76 -4.09 4.83
C VAL A 277 -9.56 -3.33 6.14
N GLU A 278 -10.38 -2.30 6.39
CA GLU A 278 -10.33 -1.51 7.62
C GLU A 278 -10.98 -2.27 8.78
N ARG A 279 -12.12 -2.90 8.52
CA ARG A 279 -12.91 -3.60 9.54
C ARG A 279 -13.80 -4.70 8.94
N GLY A 280 -14.22 -5.62 9.78
CA GLY A 280 -15.12 -6.71 9.47
C GLY A 280 -14.49 -7.87 8.71
N VAL A 281 -15.35 -8.81 8.33
CA VAL A 281 -15.02 -10.00 7.55
C VAL A 281 -15.95 -10.10 6.35
N LEU A 282 -15.39 -10.39 5.18
CA LEU A 282 -16.12 -10.68 3.95
C LEU A 282 -15.75 -12.07 3.44
N LYS A 283 -16.76 -12.88 3.18
CA LYS A 283 -16.60 -14.21 2.56
C LYS A 283 -16.91 -14.14 1.07
N ARG A 284 -16.41 -15.12 0.32
CA ARG A 284 -16.83 -15.30 -1.07
C ARG A 284 -18.36 -15.41 -1.15
N ASP A 285 -18.88 -14.99 -2.28
CA ASP A 285 -20.31 -15.02 -2.57
C ASP A 285 -21.18 -14.17 -1.64
N GLN A 286 -20.62 -13.15 -0.99
CA GLN A 286 -21.38 -12.12 -0.27
C GLN A 286 -21.65 -10.88 -1.13
N GLU A 287 -22.79 -10.25 -0.88
CA GLU A 287 -23.16 -8.96 -1.47
C GLU A 287 -22.40 -7.81 -0.82
N ILE A 288 -22.07 -6.82 -1.63
CA ILE A 288 -21.34 -5.62 -1.23
C ILE A 288 -21.93 -4.38 -1.91
N GLU A 289 -21.62 -3.23 -1.33
CA GLU A 289 -21.88 -1.92 -1.92
C GLU A 289 -20.56 -1.19 -2.19
N LEU A 290 -20.48 -0.53 -3.35
CA LEU A 290 -19.42 0.42 -3.68
C LEU A 290 -19.95 1.82 -3.44
N VAL A 291 -19.34 2.55 -2.51
CA VAL A 291 -19.80 3.86 -2.03
C VAL A 291 -18.70 4.91 -2.21
N GLY A 292 -19.10 6.13 -2.57
CA GLY A 292 -18.22 7.28 -2.72
C GLY A 292 -17.92 7.64 -4.16
N LYS A 293 -17.44 8.86 -4.37
CA LYS A 293 -17.14 9.53 -5.64
C LYS A 293 -18.32 9.68 -6.62
N GLY A 294 -19.35 8.84 -6.58
CA GLY A 294 -20.59 8.96 -7.37
C GLY A 294 -21.81 9.29 -6.50
N GLN A 295 -22.92 9.65 -7.14
CA GLN A 295 -24.21 9.82 -6.45
C GLN A 295 -24.92 8.49 -6.19
N GLU A 296 -24.71 7.49 -7.06
CA GLU A 296 -25.37 6.19 -6.95
C GLU A 296 -24.46 5.16 -6.27
N VAL A 297 -25.06 4.37 -5.37
CA VAL A 297 -24.42 3.22 -4.73
C VAL A 297 -24.51 2.03 -5.67
N ILE A 298 -23.38 1.44 -6.03
CA ILE A 298 -23.35 0.27 -6.91
C ILE A 298 -23.43 -0.98 -6.04
N LYS A 299 -24.49 -1.76 -6.22
CA LYS A 299 -24.66 -3.07 -5.57
C LYS A 299 -24.07 -4.16 -6.44
N THR A 300 -23.25 -5.01 -5.85
CA THR A 300 -22.65 -6.16 -6.55
C THR A 300 -22.35 -7.29 -5.56
N LYS A 301 -21.70 -8.34 -6.04
CA LYS A 301 -21.33 -9.53 -5.29
C LYS A 301 -19.86 -9.85 -5.52
N VAL A 302 -19.17 -10.29 -4.47
CA VAL A 302 -17.80 -10.78 -4.56
C VAL A 302 -17.79 -12.24 -4.99
N THR A 303 -17.15 -12.52 -6.11
CA THR A 303 -17.07 -13.87 -6.69
C THR A 303 -15.81 -14.61 -6.30
N ASP A 304 -14.72 -13.89 -6.05
CA ASP A 304 -13.47 -14.47 -5.61
C ASP A 304 -12.68 -13.45 -4.78
N ILE A 305 -11.84 -13.95 -3.88
CA ILE A 305 -11.01 -13.17 -2.97
C ILE A 305 -9.58 -13.67 -3.10
N GLU A 306 -8.66 -12.76 -3.38
CA GLU A 306 -7.23 -13.02 -3.45
C GLU A 306 -6.46 -12.10 -2.51
N THR A 307 -5.39 -12.60 -1.89
CA THR A 307 -4.42 -11.81 -1.10
C THR A 307 -3.04 -12.22 -1.59
N PHE A 308 -2.20 -11.27 -2.03
CA PHE A 308 -0.88 -11.55 -2.64
C PHE A 308 -0.91 -12.57 -3.80
N LYS A 309 -1.95 -12.54 -4.64
CA LYS A 309 -2.18 -13.50 -5.76
C LYS A 309 -2.40 -14.95 -5.29
N LYS A 310 -2.69 -15.15 -4.00
CA LYS A 310 -3.09 -16.41 -3.39
C LYS A 310 -4.59 -16.37 -3.12
N SER A 311 -5.28 -17.48 -3.30
CA SER A 311 -6.73 -17.55 -3.10
C SER A 311 -7.07 -17.64 -1.62
N CYS A 312 -8.08 -16.89 -1.17
CA CYS A 312 -8.50 -16.80 0.24
C CYS A 312 -9.99 -17.12 0.35
N GLU A 313 -10.42 -17.88 1.37
CA GLU A 313 -11.86 -18.16 1.57
C GLU A 313 -12.62 -16.93 2.08
N GLN A 314 -11.94 -16.10 2.86
CA GLN A 314 -12.46 -14.86 3.41
C GLN A 314 -11.38 -13.78 3.40
N SER A 315 -11.82 -12.53 3.43
CA SER A 315 -11.02 -11.32 3.62
C SER A 315 -11.43 -10.72 4.97
N GLN A 316 -10.47 -10.32 5.79
CA GLN A 316 -10.73 -9.76 7.12
C GLN A 316 -9.94 -8.47 7.34
N ALA A 317 -10.35 -7.70 8.35
CA ALA A 317 -9.66 -6.49 8.79
C ALA A 317 -8.14 -6.69 8.90
N GLY A 318 -7.39 -5.83 8.21
CA GLY A 318 -5.94 -5.88 8.09
C GLY A 318 -5.40 -6.51 6.81
N ASP A 319 -6.19 -7.30 6.08
CA ASP A 319 -5.71 -7.92 4.84
C ASP A 319 -5.62 -6.91 3.69
N ASN A 320 -4.55 -6.99 2.90
CA ASN A 320 -4.50 -6.37 1.57
C ASN A 320 -5.12 -7.33 0.55
N SER A 321 -6.38 -7.09 0.23
CA SER A 321 -7.21 -8.01 -0.55
C SER A 321 -7.53 -7.46 -1.94
N GLY A 322 -7.54 -8.35 -2.93
CA GLY A 322 -8.14 -8.15 -4.23
C GLY A 322 -9.48 -8.88 -4.30
N LEU A 323 -10.56 -8.12 -4.47
CA LEU A 323 -11.93 -8.63 -4.56
C LEU A 323 -12.36 -8.64 -6.04
N LEU A 324 -12.63 -9.83 -6.58
CA LEU A 324 -13.21 -9.97 -7.92
C LEU A 324 -14.73 -9.75 -7.85
N ILE A 325 -15.19 -8.65 -8.44
CA ILE A 325 -16.60 -8.23 -8.39
C ILE A 325 -17.31 -8.51 -9.71
N ARG A 326 -18.60 -8.87 -9.61
CA ARG A 326 -19.40 -9.29 -10.77
C ARG A 326 -20.16 -8.13 -11.40
N GLY A 327 -20.12 -8.05 -12.73
CA GLY A 327 -21.02 -7.18 -13.49
C GLY A 327 -20.78 -5.67 -13.33
N VAL A 328 -19.63 -5.28 -12.76
CA VAL A 328 -19.20 -3.89 -12.63
C VAL A 328 -18.02 -3.66 -13.56
N ARG A 329 -18.05 -2.58 -14.35
CA ARG A 329 -16.96 -2.26 -15.26
C ARG A 329 -15.87 -1.51 -14.51
N ARG A 330 -14.64 -1.56 -15.04
CA ARG A 330 -13.49 -0.91 -14.40
C ARG A 330 -13.71 0.60 -14.26
N GLU A 331 -14.32 1.23 -15.26
CA GLU A 331 -14.62 2.66 -15.29
C GLU A 331 -15.67 3.12 -14.25
N ASP A 332 -16.49 2.19 -13.75
CA ASP A 332 -17.51 2.49 -12.74
C ASP A 332 -16.93 2.50 -11.31
N VAL A 333 -15.68 2.03 -11.14
CA VAL A 333 -14.99 1.97 -9.85
C VAL A 333 -13.68 2.74 -9.91
N ARG A 334 -13.42 3.55 -8.89
CA ARG A 334 -12.20 4.35 -8.83
C ARG A 334 -11.62 4.40 -7.42
N ARG A 335 -10.32 4.70 -7.36
CA ARG A 335 -9.63 5.00 -6.11
C ARG A 335 -10.37 6.08 -5.32
N GLY A 336 -10.42 5.90 -4.00
CA GLY A 336 -11.17 6.76 -3.09
C GLY A 336 -12.62 6.34 -2.83
N MET A 337 -13.14 5.35 -3.56
CA MET A 337 -14.36 4.65 -3.16
C MET A 337 -14.07 3.69 -1.99
N VAL A 338 -15.13 3.18 -1.37
CA VAL A 338 -15.05 2.10 -0.39
C VAL A 338 -15.93 0.94 -0.83
N VAL A 339 -15.49 -0.28 -0.53
CA VAL A 339 -16.31 -1.49 -0.57
C VAL A 339 -16.84 -1.73 0.84
N CYS A 340 -18.15 -1.83 1.02
CA CYS A 340 -18.74 -2.05 2.33
C CYS A 340 -19.84 -3.09 2.34
N ALA A 341 -20.16 -3.59 3.53
CA ALA A 341 -21.38 -4.36 3.75
C ALA A 341 -22.62 -3.50 3.38
N PRO A 342 -23.65 -4.06 2.74
CA PRO A 342 -24.79 -3.29 2.24
C PRO A 342 -25.50 -2.46 3.32
N GLY A 343 -25.76 -1.18 3.04
CA GLY A 343 -26.50 -0.27 3.90
C GLY A 343 -25.73 0.26 5.11
N THR A 344 -24.45 -0.06 5.26
CA THR A 344 -23.66 0.26 6.46
C THR A 344 -22.89 1.56 6.37
N VAL A 345 -22.57 2.01 5.16
CA VAL A 345 -21.82 3.24 4.89
C VAL A 345 -22.63 4.15 3.97
N LYS A 346 -22.61 5.44 4.25
CA LYS A 346 -23.22 6.48 3.41
C LYS A 346 -22.15 7.43 2.90
N SER A 347 -22.39 8.01 1.73
CA SER A 347 -21.56 9.09 1.21
C SER A 347 -22.16 10.44 1.58
N HIS A 348 -21.29 11.38 1.93
CA HIS A 348 -21.64 12.73 2.32
C HIS A 348 -20.84 13.73 1.46
N THR A 349 -21.39 14.92 1.31
CA THR A 349 -20.78 16.05 0.59
C THR A 349 -20.37 17.16 1.54
N GLN A 350 -20.96 17.23 2.73
CA GLN A 350 -20.69 18.31 3.68
C GLN A 350 -20.59 17.80 5.12
N PHE A 351 -19.58 18.30 5.83
CA PHE A 351 -19.35 17.97 7.23
C PHE A 351 -18.64 19.11 7.95
N LEU A 352 -18.77 19.13 9.27
CA LEU A 352 -18.05 20.01 10.17
C LEU A 352 -16.76 19.33 10.60
N ALA A 353 -15.66 20.08 10.62
CA ALA A 353 -14.36 19.57 11.02
C ALA A 353 -13.61 20.54 11.92
N SER A 354 -12.90 19.97 12.89
CA SER A 354 -11.85 20.67 13.62
C SER A 354 -10.55 20.55 12.80
N LEU A 355 -9.96 21.68 12.44
CA LEU A 355 -8.76 21.79 11.64
C LEU A 355 -7.60 22.37 12.46
N TYR A 356 -6.43 21.78 12.34
CA TYR A 356 -5.15 22.38 12.72
C TYR A 356 -4.42 22.83 11.46
N VAL A 357 -4.13 24.12 11.33
CA VAL A 357 -3.40 24.68 10.18
C VAL A 357 -1.91 24.65 10.48
N LEU A 358 -1.15 23.98 9.62
CA LEU A 358 0.29 23.79 9.83
C LEU A 358 1.04 25.13 9.71
N SER A 359 2.02 25.31 10.60
CA SER A 359 2.92 26.47 10.58
C SER A 359 3.91 26.40 9.41
N LYS A 360 4.67 27.49 9.21
CA LYS A 360 5.75 27.52 8.22
C LYS A 360 6.84 26.50 8.54
N GLU A 361 7.18 26.38 9.82
CA GLU A 361 8.24 25.52 10.34
C GLU A 361 7.91 24.03 10.15
N GLU A 362 6.61 23.70 10.18
CA GLU A 362 6.09 22.36 9.92
C GLU A 362 5.93 22.02 8.43
N GLY A 363 6.31 22.95 7.54
CA GLY A 363 6.18 22.78 6.08
C GLY A 363 4.82 23.20 5.50
N GLY A 364 3.98 23.85 6.31
CA GLY A 364 2.67 24.36 5.95
C GLY A 364 2.70 25.68 5.17
N ARG A 365 1.70 26.53 5.43
CA ARG A 365 1.54 27.80 4.72
C ARG A 365 2.43 28.90 5.31
N HIS A 366 2.84 29.83 4.47
CA HIS A 366 3.47 31.08 4.91
C HIS A 366 2.45 32.17 5.25
N THR A 367 1.26 32.11 4.65
CA THR A 367 0.20 33.10 4.78
C THR A 367 -1.11 32.44 5.18
N GLY A 368 -1.96 33.19 5.88
CA GLY A 368 -3.30 32.73 6.22
C GLY A 368 -4.21 32.52 5.01
N PHE A 369 -5.43 32.05 5.26
CA PHE A 369 -6.49 31.95 4.28
C PHE A 369 -7.82 32.44 4.86
N GLN A 370 -8.76 32.78 3.97
CA GLN A 370 -10.11 33.25 4.31
C GLN A 370 -11.16 32.21 3.88
N GLU A 371 -12.45 32.53 4.02
CA GLU A 371 -13.52 31.69 3.48
C GLU A 371 -13.39 31.45 1.97
N HIS A 372 -14.01 30.36 1.53
CA HIS A 372 -13.92 29.86 0.15
C HIS A 372 -12.49 29.53 -0.28
N TYR A 373 -11.65 29.19 0.69
CA TYR A 373 -10.38 28.55 0.41
C TYR A 373 -10.62 27.15 -0.17
N ARG A 374 -10.00 26.88 -1.33
CA ARG A 374 -10.24 25.66 -2.13
C ARG A 374 -9.04 24.72 -2.28
N PRO A 375 -8.61 24.05 -1.21
CA PRO A 375 -7.54 23.07 -1.28
C PRO A 375 -8.03 21.68 -1.71
N GLN A 376 -7.10 20.71 -1.68
CA GLN A 376 -7.37 19.29 -1.90
C GLN A 376 -7.40 18.55 -0.56
N LEU A 377 -8.48 17.85 -0.26
CA LEU A 377 -8.67 16.98 0.89
C LEU A 377 -8.25 15.55 0.56
N TYR A 378 -7.58 14.89 1.50
CA TYR A 378 -7.19 13.48 1.44
C TYR A 378 -7.85 12.72 2.59
N LEU A 379 -8.74 11.80 2.25
CA LEU A 379 -9.53 10.98 3.16
C LEU A 379 -9.37 9.51 2.78
N ARG A 380 -8.74 8.69 3.63
CA ARG A 380 -8.34 7.31 3.29
C ARG A 380 -7.53 7.30 1.98
N THR A 381 -8.06 6.65 0.94
CA THR A 381 -7.50 6.58 -0.41
C THR A 381 -8.04 7.67 -1.35
N ALA A 382 -9.02 8.46 -0.91
CA ALA A 382 -9.70 9.48 -1.69
C ALA A 382 -9.00 10.84 -1.63
N ASP A 383 -8.93 11.50 -2.78
CA ASP A 383 -8.52 12.90 -2.95
C ASP A 383 -9.67 13.72 -3.55
N GLU A 384 -10.06 14.84 -2.93
CA GLU A 384 -11.16 15.68 -3.39
C GLU A 384 -10.88 17.17 -3.24
N SER A 385 -11.33 17.95 -4.22
CA SER A 385 -11.34 19.40 -4.06
C SER A 385 -12.45 19.78 -3.08
N ILE A 386 -12.11 20.64 -2.14
CA ILE A 386 -13.02 21.12 -1.11
C ILE A 386 -13.18 22.63 -1.15
N ASP A 387 -14.27 23.14 -0.58
CA ASP A 387 -14.50 24.55 -0.27
C ASP A 387 -14.68 24.65 1.26
N LEU A 388 -13.87 25.52 1.88
CA LEU A 388 -13.86 25.73 3.32
C LEU A 388 -14.60 27.03 3.67
N THR A 389 -15.63 26.91 4.51
CA THR A 389 -16.39 28.06 5.05
C THR A 389 -16.45 27.98 6.57
N PHE A 390 -16.73 29.10 7.24
CA PHE A 390 -16.96 29.07 8.67
C PHE A 390 -18.36 28.48 9.00
N PRO A 391 -18.54 27.92 10.20
CA PRO A 391 -19.85 27.52 10.69
C PRO A 391 -20.81 28.72 10.76
N GLU A 392 -22.11 28.47 10.54
CA GLU A 392 -23.14 29.50 10.69
C GLU A 392 -23.08 30.14 12.08
N GLY A 393 -23.18 31.48 12.14
CA GLY A 393 -23.08 32.24 13.39
C GLY A 393 -21.66 32.64 13.81
N THR A 394 -20.65 32.35 12.97
CA THR A 394 -19.29 32.87 13.20
C THR A 394 -19.25 34.39 13.00
N GLU A 395 -18.84 35.14 14.03
CA GLU A 395 -18.65 36.59 13.95
C GLU A 395 -17.59 36.95 12.88
N ASP A 396 -17.90 37.96 12.06
CA ASP A 396 -17.02 38.50 11.03
C ASP A 396 -16.42 37.46 10.06
N ALA A 397 -17.17 36.39 9.75
CA ALA A 397 -16.74 35.28 8.90
C ALA A 397 -16.05 35.73 7.59
N SER A 398 -16.57 36.76 6.93
CA SER A 398 -16.03 37.27 5.66
C SER A 398 -14.66 37.95 5.76
N SER A 399 -14.29 38.48 6.93
CA SER A 399 -13.00 39.17 7.16
C SER A 399 -12.05 38.35 8.04
N LYS A 400 -12.55 37.32 8.72
CA LYS A 400 -11.77 36.41 9.56
C LYS A 400 -10.76 35.64 8.72
N MET A 401 -9.50 35.73 9.13
CA MET A 401 -8.38 35.01 8.52
C MET A 401 -7.93 33.91 9.46
N VAL A 402 -7.73 32.71 8.92
CA VAL A 402 -7.11 31.59 9.64
C VAL A 402 -5.61 31.65 9.40
N MET A 403 -4.82 31.73 10.47
CA MET A 403 -3.38 31.87 10.39
C MET A 403 -2.67 30.50 10.51
N PRO A 404 -1.47 30.35 9.93
CA PRO A 404 -0.63 29.17 10.19
C PRO A 404 -0.37 28.99 11.68
N GLY A 405 -0.61 27.79 12.20
CA GLY A 405 -0.54 27.44 13.63
C GLY A 405 -1.89 27.43 14.36
N ASP A 406 -2.96 27.93 13.73
CA ASP A 406 -4.28 28.01 14.37
C ASP A 406 -5.00 26.65 14.42
N ASN A 407 -5.78 26.47 15.49
CA ASN A 407 -6.85 25.48 15.53
C ASN A 407 -8.18 26.19 15.25
N THR A 408 -8.92 25.76 14.23
CA THR A 408 -10.18 26.37 13.83
C THR A 408 -11.23 25.30 13.51
N GLU A 409 -12.51 25.64 13.65
CA GLU A 409 -13.59 24.79 13.18
C GLU A 409 -14.10 25.33 11.84
N MET A 410 -14.24 24.45 10.84
CA MET A 410 -14.72 24.82 9.51
C MET A 410 -15.70 23.81 8.96
N VAL A 411 -16.62 24.29 8.14
CA VAL A 411 -17.48 23.46 7.30
C VAL A 411 -16.71 23.12 6.02
N VAL A 412 -16.58 21.82 5.76
CA VAL A 412 -15.91 21.28 4.57
C VAL A 412 -16.99 20.85 3.58
N THR A 413 -16.96 21.44 2.39
CA THR A 413 -17.84 21.04 1.27
C THR A 413 -17.01 20.37 0.18
N MET A 414 -17.25 19.09 -0.10
CA MET A 414 -16.54 18.31 -1.12
C MET A 414 -17.23 18.42 -2.49
N GLY A 415 -16.43 18.41 -3.56
CA GLY A 415 -16.94 18.41 -4.93
C GLY A 415 -17.75 17.16 -5.29
N HIS A 416 -17.39 16.00 -4.73
CA HIS A 416 -18.12 14.74 -4.90
C HIS A 416 -18.45 14.10 -3.53
N PRO A 417 -19.54 13.31 -3.44
CA PRO A 417 -19.87 12.58 -2.22
C PRO A 417 -18.77 11.57 -1.87
N ASN A 418 -18.29 11.53 -0.64
CA ASN A 418 -17.31 10.54 -0.18
C ASN A 418 -17.78 9.85 1.09
N ALA A 419 -17.30 8.61 1.30
CA ALA A 419 -17.58 7.85 2.51
C ALA A 419 -16.79 8.43 3.68
N ILE A 420 -17.47 9.20 4.54
CA ILE A 420 -16.88 9.86 5.71
C ILE A 420 -17.71 9.57 6.96
N GLU A 421 -17.02 9.31 8.07
CA GLU A 421 -17.62 9.02 9.37
C GLU A 421 -17.15 10.03 10.43
N VAL A 422 -17.96 10.23 11.48
CA VAL A 422 -17.56 11.07 12.62
C VAL A 422 -16.34 10.46 13.31
N GLY A 423 -15.37 11.31 13.67
CA GLY A 423 -14.08 10.90 14.23
C GLY A 423 -13.04 10.53 13.17
N GLN A 424 -13.37 10.64 11.88
CA GLN A 424 -12.43 10.33 10.82
C GLN A 424 -11.43 11.48 10.60
N ARG A 425 -10.15 11.13 10.55
CA ARG A 425 -9.04 12.06 10.26
C ARG A 425 -8.85 12.21 8.75
N PHE A 426 -8.41 13.41 8.34
CA PHE A 426 -8.09 13.72 6.96
C PHE A 426 -7.01 14.81 6.89
N ASN A 427 -6.35 14.90 5.74
CA ASN A 427 -5.31 15.89 5.47
C ASN A 427 -5.76 16.86 4.38
N ILE A 428 -5.32 18.11 4.44
CA ILE A 428 -5.59 19.14 3.44
C ILE A 428 -4.25 19.56 2.83
N ARG A 429 -4.18 19.62 1.50
CA ARG A 429 -2.99 19.98 0.76
C ARG A 429 -3.28 21.02 -0.32
N GLU A 430 -2.30 21.89 -0.57
CA GLU A 430 -2.28 22.85 -1.67
C GLU A 430 -0.85 23.00 -2.20
N GLY A 431 -0.69 23.14 -3.52
CA GLY A 431 0.61 23.45 -4.11
C GLY A 431 1.71 22.42 -3.79
N GLY A 432 1.33 21.16 -3.57
CA GLY A 432 2.26 20.08 -3.24
C GLY A 432 2.67 20.01 -1.76
N ARG A 433 2.08 20.83 -0.88
CA ARG A 433 2.37 20.84 0.57
C ARG A 433 1.13 20.52 1.39
N THR A 434 1.33 19.91 2.54
CA THR A 434 0.27 19.73 3.54
C THR A 434 0.06 21.05 4.28
N VAL A 435 -1.15 21.59 4.26
CA VAL A 435 -1.47 22.92 4.79
C VAL A 435 -2.28 22.86 6.07
N ALA A 436 -3.09 21.81 6.25
CA ALA A 436 -3.88 21.62 7.45
C ALA A 436 -4.21 20.15 7.63
N THR A 437 -4.57 19.79 8.85
CA THR A 437 -5.12 18.48 9.21
C THR A 437 -6.43 18.61 9.91
N GLY A 438 -7.30 17.63 9.72
CA GLY A 438 -8.67 17.71 10.17
C GLY A 438 -9.18 16.44 10.82
N LEU A 439 -10.17 16.63 11.68
CA LEU A 439 -11.00 15.59 12.26
C LEU A 439 -12.47 15.92 11.96
N CYS A 440 -13.19 14.99 11.34
CA CYS A 440 -14.63 15.13 11.13
C CYS A 440 -15.36 15.09 12.48
N THR A 441 -15.96 16.20 12.90
CA THR A 441 -16.68 16.31 14.18
C THR A 441 -18.17 16.02 14.01
N ARG A 442 -18.77 16.38 12.87
CA ARG A 442 -20.20 16.17 12.61
C ARG A 442 -20.50 16.09 11.12
N ILE A 443 -21.35 15.15 10.72
CA ILE A 443 -21.88 15.08 9.35
C ILE A 443 -23.04 16.06 9.17
N LEU A 444 -23.07 16.80 8.05
CA LEU A 444 -24.12 17.78 7.75
C LEU A 444 -25.00 17.32 6.58
N LYS A 445 -24.40 16.90 5.46
CA LYS A 445 -25.11 16.51 4.24
C LYS A 445 -24.46 15.32 3.57
#